data_AF-A0A3S1DHP2-F1
#
_entry.id   AF-A0A3S1DHP2-F1
#
_cell.length_a   1.000
_cell.length_b   1.000
_cell.length_c   1.000
_cell.angle_alpha   90.00
_cell.angle_beta   90.00
_cell.angle_gamma   90.00
#
_symmetry.space_group_name_H-M   'P 1'
#
loop_
_entity.id
_entity.type
_entity.pdbx_description
1 polymer ?
#
loop_
_entity_poly.entity_id
_entity_poly.type
_entity_poly.pdbx_seq_one_letter_code
_entity_poly.pdbx_strand_id
1 'polypeptide(L)' 'MVMVAIPGQRWEIEFFNDGSIEVERFISSSNGIERETILNELFAAYIDNTEILTVIN' A
#
# COMPACT_ATOMS: atom_id res chain seq x y z
N MET A 1 -5.60 4.76 -12.03
CA MET A 1 -4.31 4.31 -11.49
C MET A 1 -3.81 5.29 -10.44
N VAL A 2 -3.27 4.77 -9.33
CA VAL A 2 -2.54 5.52 -8.31
C VAL A 2 -1.11 4.96 -8.25
N MET A 3 -0.12 5.85 -8.22
CA MET A 3 1.29 5.51 -8.11
C MET A 3 1.80 5.86 -6.71
N VAL A 4 2.49 4.93 -6.06
CA VAL A 4 3.12 5.18 -4.75
C VAL A 4 4.61 4.87 -4.82
N ALA A 5 5.42 5.81 -4.33
CA ALA A 5 6.86 5.66 -4.22
C ALA A 5 7.25 5.52 -2.75
N ILE A 6 7.90 4.41 -2.42
CA ILE A 6 8.50 4.14 -1.10
C ILE A 6 9.97 3.84 -1.36
N PRO A 7 10.94 4.29 -0.54
CA PRO A 7 12.35 3.95 -0.77
C PRO A 7 12.57 2.45 -1.01
N GLY A 8 13.14 2.10 -2.17
CA GLY A 8 13.38 0.72 -2.60
C GLY A 8 12.18 -0.01 -3.23
N GLN A 9 11.03 0.67 -3.36
CA GLN A 9 9.80 0.10 -3.90
C GLN A 9 9.04 1.08 -4.80
N ARG A 10 8.35 0.54 -5.79
CA ARG A 10 7.36 1.25 -6.60
C ARG A 10 6.09 0.44 -6.59
N TRP A 11 4.97 1.11 -6.44
CA TRP A 11 3.66 0.47 -6.37
C TRP A 11 2.73 1.07 -7.40
N GLU A 12 1.94 0.20 -8.04
CA GLU A 12 0.90 0.56 -8.98
C GLU A 12 -0.42 -0.01 -8.48
N ILE A 13 -1.43 0.86 -8.36
CA ILE A 13 -2.78 0.48 -7.94
C ILE A 13 -3.73 0.87 -9.07
N GLU A 14 -4.31 -0.13 -9.72
CA GLU A 14 -5.22 0.05 -10.84
C GLU A 14 -6.67 -0.23 -10.42
N PHE A 15 -7.60 0.58 -10.94
CA PHE A 15 -9.03 0.46 -10.68
C PHE A 15 -9.72 0.21 -12.01
N PHE A 16 -10.34 -0.96 -12.16
CA PHE A 16 -11.00 -1.36 -13.40
C PHE A 16 -12.47 -0.92 -13.42
N ASN A 17 -13.05 -0.91 -14.62
CA ASN A 17 -14.45 -0.52 -14.82
C ASN A 17 -15.46 -1.50 -14.17
N ASP A 18 -15.05 -2.73 -13.87
CA ASP A 18 -15.86 -3.71 -13.15
C ASP A 18 -15.79 -3.55 -11.62
N GLY A 19 -15.04 -2.56 -11.13
CA GLY A 19 -14.82 -2.30 -9.72
C GLY A 19 -13.74 -3.17 -9.08
N SER A 20 -13.08 -4.05 -9.84
CA SER A 20 -11.91 -4.77 -9.36
C SER A 20 -10.71 -3.83 -9.20
N ILE A 21 -9.81 -4.19 -8.29
CA ILE A 21 -8.60 -3.44 -7.98
C ILE A 21 -7.43 -4.42 -8.12
N GLU A 22 -6.42 -4.01 -8.87
CA GLU A 22 -5.13 -4.72 -8.96
C GLU A 22 -4.05 -3.89 -8.29
N VAL A 23 -3.17 -4.59 -7.55
CA VAL A 23 -2.08 -3.97 -6.81
C VAL A 23 -0.80 -4.70 -7.13
N GLU A 24 0.15 -3.98 -7.73
CA GLU A 24 1.47 -4.50 -8.07
C GLU A 24 2.55 -3.76 -7.29
N ARG A 25 3.41 -4.54 -6.61
CA ARG A 25 4.60 -4.03 -5.92
C ARG A 25 5.86 -4.48 -6.65
N PHE A 26 6.68 -3.48 -7.00
CA PHE A 26 7.99 -3.65 -7.59
C PHE A 26 9.05 -3.33 -6.55
N ILE A 27 9.79 -4.33 -6.07
CA ILE A 27 10.90 -4.15 -5.13
C ILE A 27 12.20 -4.27 -5.90
N SER A 28 13.16 -3.39 -5.65
CA SER A 28 14.51 -3.48 -6.22
C SER A 28 15.37 -4.55 -5.53
N SER A 29 14.81 -5.70 -5.17
CA SER A 29 15.50 -6.84 -4.57
C SER A 29 15.25 -8.11 -5.38
N SER A 30 16.04 -9.16 -5.18
CA SER A 30 16.04 -10.40 -5.98
C SER A 30 14.73 -11.20 -6.01
N ASN A 31 13.68 -10.74 -5.33
CA ASN A 31 12.50 -11.56 -5.01
C ASN A 31 11.25 -11.29 -5.86
N GLY A 32 11.32 -10.44 -6.90
CA GLY A 32 10.28 -10.35 -7.94
C GLY A 32 9.08 -9.45 -7.60
N ILE A 33 7.97 -9.66 -8.31
CA ILE A 33 6.72 -8.88 -8.23
C ILE A 33 5.77 -9.54 -7.21
N GLU A 34 5.16 -8.72 -6.35
CA GLU A 34 4.21 -9.19 -5.33
C GLU A 34 2.79 -8.61 -5.56
N ARG A 35 1.79 -9.33 -5.01
CA ARG A 35 0.34 -9.19 -5.28
C ARG A 35 -0.44 -8.62 -4.09
N GLU A 36 -1.77 -8.51 -4.21
CA GLU A 36 -2.70 -7.76 -3.36
C GLU A 36 -2.60 -8.08 -1.85
N THR A 37 -2.15 -9.28 -1.47
CA THR A 37 -1.91 -9.66 -0.06
C THR A 37 -0.96 -8.71 0.66
N ILE A 38 -0.12 -8.00 -0.08
CA ILE A 38 0.90 -7.11 0.46
C ILE A 38 0.35 -5.84 1.09
N LEU A 39 -0.90 -5.46 0.76
CA LEU A 39 -1.55 -4.31 1.39
C LEU A 39 -1.66 -4.49 2.90
N ASN A 40 -1.90 -5.73 3.36
CA ASN A 40 -1.98 -6.03 4.79
C ASN A 40 -0.65 -5.79 5.49
N GLU A 41 0.47 -6.15 4.87
CA GLU A 41 1.80 -5.89 5.41
C GLU A 41 2.13 -4.40 5.44
N LEU A 42 1.75 -3.66 4.39
CA LEU A 42 1.95 -2.22 4.33
C LEU A 42 1.17 -1.51 5.44
N PHE A 43 -0.12 -1.84 5.62
CA PHE A 43 -0.91 -1.29 6.71
C PHE A 43 -0.33 -1.69 8.06
N ALA A 44 0.04 -2.95 8.29
CA ALA A 44 0.65 -3.33 9.56
C ALA A 44 1.95 -2.55 9.86
N ALA A 45 2.76 -2.23 8.85
CA ALA A 45 4.02 -1.53 9.01
C ALA A 45 3.88 -0.01 9.19
N TYR A 46 2.87 0.62 8.58
CA TYR A 46 2.78 2.08 8.48
C TYR A 46 1.43 2.67 8.89
N ILE A 47 0.49 1.86 9.39
CA ILE A 47 -0.75 2.39 9.96
C ILE A 47 -0.37 3.23 11.18
N ASP A 48 -0.64 4.52 11.07
CA ASP A 48 -0.42 5.45 12.16
C ASP A 48 -1.48 5.15 13.22
N ASN A 49 -1.08 4.66 14.40
CA ASN A 49 -2.00 4.39 15.52
C ASN A 49 -2.42 5.68 16.23
N THR A 50 -2.22 6.84 15.60
CA THR A 50 -2.40 8.15 16.20
C THR A 50 -3.85 8.64 16.03
N GLU A 51 -4.80 7.86 16.56
CA GLU A 51 -6.11 8.37 16.96
C GLU A 51 -6.31 8.18 18.47
N ILE A 52 -5.53 8.91 19.28
CA ILE A 52 -6.02 9.39 20.58
C ILE A 52 -5.54 10.84 20.76
N LEU A 53 -6.09 11.76 19.96
CA LEU A 53 -6.22 13.14 20.40
C LEU A 53 -7.63 13.29 20.97
N THR A 54 -7.76 12.99 22.27
CA THR A 54 -8.92 13.36 23.07
C THR A 54 -9.13 14.86 22.92
N VAL A 55 -10.23 15.27 22.29
CA VAL A 55 -10.71 16.64 22.37
C VAL A 55 -11.10 16.88 23.83
N ILE A 56 -10.21 17.54 24.58
CA ILE A 56 -10.51 18.02 25.93
C ILE A 56 -11.35 19.30 25.73
N ASN A 57 -12.61 19.24 26.14
CA ASN A 57 -13.51 20.40 26.24
C ASN A 57 -13.00 21.43 27.25
#